data_AF-A0A395SL52-F1
#
_entry.id   AF-A0A395SL52-F1
#
_cell.length_a   1.000
_cell.length_b   1.000
_cell.length_c   1.000
_cell.angle_alpha   90.00
_cell.angle_beta   90.00
_cell.angle_gamma   90.00
#
_symmetry.space_group_name_H-M   'P 1'
#
loop_
_entity.id
_entity.type
_entity.pdbx_description
1 polymer ?
#
loop_
_entity_poly.entity_id
_entity_poly.type
_entity_poly.pdbx_seq_one_letter_code
_entity_poly.pdbx_strand_id
1 'polypeptide(L)'
;MSGQFVFPAESRFRRALKALPFLALTVLMTRAFGMAEPIGPTIEEIVSSSVFTSPGVSVPIIRGFYGVPVLDDIFNIVTVAFANLQFYVDEKAYWQSLTRKCIPCFQIMIAIGCTAPIFFFLAYVFTPAYKLTTPSLCRLGTGPCKAIYVSLIVGYYVSHFPSYFNTSLEGRNWWNWIWQLFPIWTCSIMFVLSKTFTYTDGAAIEIETERNLLRGAMGACSLISMGTWWYTVSTTNDSVFEVFVPQYLVNFPRDPSVGLRTVIQFDYICCYTAGYLWLAYHFRDLEKVGVCSISWARAAVVTVVLSFVVGPGTLFPILWLLREELLMAPNDEVKESDD
;
A
#
# COMPACT_ATOMS: atom_id res chain seq x y z
N MET A 1 33.22 -27.06 -10.54
CA MET A 1 32.89 -26.34 -11.79
C MET A 1 31.57 -25.66 -11.58
N SER A 2 31.54 -24.33 -11.44
CA SER A 2 30.28 -23.59 -11.31
C SER A 2 29.62 -23.51 -12.69
N GLY A 3 28.53 -24.26 -12.88
CA GLY A 3 27.68 -24.09 -14.05
C GLY A 3 27.11 -22.67 -14.02
N GLN A 4 27.61 -21.79 -14.91
CA GLN A 4 26.93 -20.53 -15.18
C GLN A 4 25.58 -20.87 -15.78
N PHE A 5 24.51 -20.71 -15.00
CA PHE A 5 23.15 -20.71 -15.53
C PHE A 5 23.04 -19.57 -16.56
N VAL A 6 23.11 -19.92 -17.84
CA VAL A 6 22.85 -18.98 -18.93
C VAL A 6 21.34 -18.82 -19.01
N PHE A 7 20.83 -17.76 -18.38
CA PHE A 7 19.42 -17.41 -18.52
C PHE A 7 19.15 -16.98 -19.97
N PRO A 8 18.18 -17.59 -20.66
CA PRO A 8 17.82 -17.15 -22.00
C PRO A 8 17.36 -15.68 -21.96
N ALA A 9 17.81 -14.89 -22.92
CA ALA A 9 17.46 -13.46 -23.01
C ALA A 9 15.94 -13.30 -23.12
N GLU A 10 15.29 -12.85 -22.04
CA GLU A 10 13.85 -12.64 -22.02
C GLU A 10 13.49 -11.34 -22.77
N SER A 11 12.60 -11.46 -23.77
CA SER A 11 12.13 -10.31 -24.52
C SER A 11 11.24 -9.40 -23.65
N ARG A 12 11.64 -8.12 -23.51
CA ARG A 12 10.84 -7.09 -22.82
C ARG A 12 9.44 -6.96 -23.39
N PHE A 13 9.28 -7.13 -24.71
CA PHE A 13 7.98 -7.08 -25.36
C PHE A 13 7.06 -8.20 -24.89
N ARG A 14 7.56 -9.44 -24.75
CA ARG A 14 6.78 -10.56 -24.22
C ARG A 14 6.36 -10.32 -22.77
N ARG A 15 7.22 -9.71 -21.95
CA ARG A 15 6.87 -9.34 -20.56
C ARG A 15 5.82 -8.24 -20.51
N ALA A 16 5.93 -7.23 -21.38
CA ALA A 16 4.94 -6.16 -21.50
C ALA A 16 3.55 -6.72 -21.87
N LEU A 17 3.48 -7.65 -22.82
CA LEU A 17 2.23 -8.33 -23.17
C LEU A 17 1.64 -9.11 -21.99
N LYS A 18 2.47 -9.83 -21.23
CA LYS A 18 2.01 -10.53 -20.01
C LYS A 18 1.55 -9.56 -18.92
N ALA A 19 2.11 -8.36 -18.88
CA ALA A 19 1.83 -7.32 -17.88
C ALA A 19 0.61 -6.44 -18.18
N LEU A 20 -0.05 -6.61 -19.33
CA LEU A 20 -1.26 -5.88 -19.69
C LEU A 20 -2.38 -5.90 -18.62
N PRO A 21 -2.56 -6.96 -17.81
CA PRO A 21 -3.54 -6.92 -16.71
C PRO A 21 -3.34 -5.77 -15.73
N PHE A 22 -2.11 -5.29 -15.50
CA PHE A 22 -1.89 -4.09 -14.68
C PHE A 22 -2.51 -2.84 -15.32
N LEU A 23 -2.31 -2.66 -16.62
CA LEU A 23 -2.87 -1.51 -17.35
C LEU A 23 -4.40 -1.58 -17.42
N ALA A 24 -4.97 -2.79 -17.48
CA ALA A 24 -6.41 -2.98 -17.38
C ALA A 24 -6.99 -2.48 -16.04
N LEU A 25 -6.27 -2.67 -14.93
CA LEU A 25 -6.65 -2.10 -13.62
C LEU A 25 -6.56 -0.56 -13.61
N THR A 26 -5.55 0.02 -14.27
CA THR A 26 -5.50 1.48 -14.45
C THR A 26 -6.71 1.99 -15.24
N VAL A 27 -7.07 1.33 -16.35
CA VAL A 27 -8.27 1.70 -17.13
C VAL A 27 -9.53 1.56 -16.28
N LEU A 28 -9.66 0.50 -15.49
CA LEU A 28 -10.77 0.34 -14.55
C LEU A 28 -10.84 1.50 -13.55
N MET A 29 -9.70 1.94 -13.02
CA MET A 29 -9.65 3.08 -12.10
C MET A 29 -9.96 4.43 -12.78
N THR A 30 -9.65 4.61 -14.07
CA THR A 30 -10.05 5.84 -14.80
C THR A 30 -11.57 6.03 -14.82
N ARG A 31 -12.33 4.94 -14.81
CA ARG A 31 -13.79 4.97 -14.68
C ARG A 31 -14.24 5.56 -13.34
N ALA A 32 -13.53 5.24 -12.26
CA ALA A 32 -13.82 5.78 -10.94
C ALA A 32 -13.63 7.31 -10.93
N PHE A 33 -12.65 7.86 -11.66
CA PHE A 33 -12.53 9.33 -11.79
C PHE A 33 -13.69 9.98 -12.53
N GLY A 34 -14.40 9.24 -13.40
CA GLY A 34 -15.66 9.72 -13.97
C GLY A 34 -16.73 10.01 -12.91
N MET A 35 -16.60 9.44 -11.70
CA MET A 35 -17.50 9.68 -10.56
C MET A 35 -17.09 10.91 -9.73
N ALA A 36 -16.03 11.64 -10.14
CA ALA A 36 -15.56 12.82 -9.43
C ALA A 36 -16.37 14.09 -9.73
N GLU A 37 -17.19 14.10 -10.79
CA GLU A 37 -18.03 15.23 -11.18
C GLU A 37 -18.88 15.79 -10.02
N PRO A 38 -19.64 14.99 -9.24
CA PRO A 38 -20.37 15.50 -8.09
C PRO A 38 -19.46 15.84 -6.88
N ILE A 39 -18.24 15.31 -6.82
CA ILE A 39 -17.33 15.47 -5.67
C ILE A 39 -16.64 16.85 -5.71
N GLY A 40 -16.22 17.29 -6.91
CA GLY A 40 -15.46 18.51 -7.11
C GLY A 40 -16.11 19.76 -6.50
N PRO A 41 -17.35 20.10 -6.87
CA PRO A 41 -18.04 21.29 -6.35
C PRO A 41 -18.19 21.28 -4.82
N THR A 42 -18.45 20.12 -4.22
CA THR A 42 -18.56 19.99 -2.75
C THR A 42 -17.21 20.24 -2.07
N ILE A 43 -16.10 19.72 -2.61
CA ILE A 43 -14.77 20.01 -2.07
C ILE A 43 -14.44 21.50 -2.22
N GLU A 44 -14.70 22.10 -3.38
CA GLU A 44 -14.47 23.53 -3.63
C GLU A 44 -15.26 24.42 -2.66
N GLU A 45 -16.53 24.08 -2.41
CA GLU A 45 -17.37 24.78 -1.43
C GLU A 45 -16.77 24.70 -0.02
N ILE A 46 -16.36 23.50 0.43
CA ILE A 46 -15.75 23.32 1.76
C ILE A 46 -14.41 24.05 1.86
N VAL A 47 -13.59 24.04 0.81
CA VAL A 47 -12.32 24.78 0.76
C VAL A 47 -12.59 26.28 0.89
N SER A 48 -13.55 26.81 0.12
CA SER A 48 -13.88 28.24 0.08
C SER A 48 -14.49 28.77 1.39
N SER A 49 -15.39 27.99 2.00
CA SER A 49 -16.02 28.32 3.28
C SER A 49 -15.10 28.04 4.47
N SER A 50 -14.22 27.04 4.33
CA SER A 50 -13.40 26.46 5.39
C SER A 50 -14.19 25.97 6.58
N VAL A 51 -15.42 25.55 6.30
CA VAL A 51 -16.26 24.86 7.26
C VAL A 51 -16.76 23.60 6.58
N PHE A 52 -16.43 22.46 7.18
CA PHE A 52 -17.03 21.20 6.82
C PHE A 52 -18.43 21.14 7.44
N THR A 53 -19.46 21.04 6.61
CA THR A 53 -20.85 20.92 7.06
C THR A 53 -21.46 19.61 6.56
N SER A 54 -22.13 18.91 7.47
CA SER A 54 -22.86 17.67 7.24
C SER A 54 -24.02 17.59 8.24
N PRO A 55 -25.09 16.81 8.01
CA PRO A 55 -26.17 16.67 8.99
C PRO A 55 -25.65 16.35 10.39
N GLY A 56 -25.82 17.29 11.33
CA GLY A 56 -25.38 17.17 12.72
C GLY A 56 -23.90 17.43 12.99
N VAL A 57 -23.10 17.81 11.99
CA VAL A 57 -21.65 18.05 12.13
C VAL A 57 -21.26 19.34 11.42
N SER A 58 -20.65 20.27 12.16
CA SER A 58 -20.06 21.50 11.63
C SER A 58 -18.69 21.68 12.23
N VAL A 59 -17.65 21.65 11.42
CA VAL A 59 -16.25 21.65 11.87
C VAL A 59 -15.45 22.67 11.06
N PRO A 60 -14.74 23.62 11.69
CA PRO A 60 -13.82 24.48 10.96
C PRO A 60 -12.65 23.67 10.40
N ILE A 61 -12.28 23.94 9.15
CA ILE A 61 -11.17 23.31 8.45
C ILE A 61 -10.00 24.29 8.35
N ILE A 62 -8.80 23.80 8.63
CA ILE A 62 -7.58 24.59 8.52
C ILE A 62 -7.28 24.85 7.04
N ARG A 63 -7.07 26.12 6.66
CA ARG A 63 -6.76 26.53 5.27
C ARG A 63 -5.31 26.32 4.86
N GLY A 64 -4.40 26.39 5.82
CA GLY A 64 -2.96 26.27 5.58
C GLY A 64 -2.25 25.82 6.84
N PHE A 65 -1.24 24.98 6.64
CA PHE A 65 -0.53 24.30 7.72
C PHE A 65 0.99 24.47 7.60
N TYR A 66 1.51 24.43 6.37
CA TYR A 66 2.95 24.42 6.12
C TYR A 66 3.54 25.83 5.96
N GLY A 67 2.70 26.85 5.73
CA GLY A 67 3.15 28.23 5.51
C GLY A 67 3.76 28.44 4.12
N VAL A 68 3.54 27.52 3.19
CA VAL A 68 3.98 27.60 1.79
C VAL A 68 2.72 27.59 0.92
N PRO A 69 2.33 28.74 0.31
CA PRO A 69 1.02 28.88 -0.33
C PRO A 69 0.66 27.77 -1.32
N VAL A 70 1.57 27.44 -2.25
CA VAL A 70 1.36 26.38 -3.24
C VAL A 70 1.15 25.01 -2.58
N LEU A 71 1.88 24.73 -1.50
CA LEU A 71 1.78 23.47 -0.78
C LEU A 71 0.46 23.39 -0.02
N ASP A 72 0.12 24.48 0.68
CA ASP A 72 -1.13 24.60 1.42
C ASP A 72 -2.35 24.50 0.51
N ASP A 73 -2.33 25.13 -0.68
CA ASP A 73 -3.43 25.05 -1.65
C ASP A 73 -3.68 23.61 -2.13
N ILE A 74 -2.61 22.88 -2.48
CA ILE A 74 -2.70 21.48 -2.92
C ILE A 74 -3.22 20.60 -1.78
N PHE A 75 -2.62 20.70 -0.60
CA PHE A 75 -2.97 19.85 0.53
C PHE A 75 -4.31 20.21 1.17
N ASN A 76 -4.81 21.44 1.01
CA ASN A 76 -6.13 21.82 1.48
C ASN A 76 -7.22 21.02 0.77
N ILE A 77 -7.16 20.95 -0.57
CA ILE A 77 -8.08 20.14 -1.40
C ILE A 77 -8.05 18.68 -0.96
N VAL A 78 -6.84 18.12 -0.83
CA VAL A 78 -6.66 16.72 -0.44
C VAL A 78 -7.16 16.49 0.99
N THR A 79 -6.86 17.38 1.93
CA THR A 79 -7.27 17.28 3.33
C THR A 79 -8.78 17.36 3.47
N VAL A 80 -9.46 18.23 2.73
CA VAL A 80 -10.92 18.32 2.69
C VAL A 80 -11.54 17.04 2.13
N ALA A 81 -10.96 16.45 1.07
CA ALA A 81 -11.40 15.15 0.56
C ALA A 81 -11.29 14.06 1.64
N PHE A 82 -10.19 14.05 2.42
CA PHE A 82 -10.01 13.09 3.51
C PHE A 82 -10.87 13.39 4.75
N ALA A 83 -11.26 14.64 5.00
CA ALA A 83 -12.15 14.99 6.10
C ALA A 83 -13.51 14.28 5.97
N ASN A 84 -14.05 14.19 4.75
CA ASN A 84 -15.25 13.39 4.44
C ASN A 84 -15.12 11.92 4.86
N LEU A 85 -13.89 11.38 4.86
CA LEU A 85 -13.58 10.00 5.21
C LEU A 85 -13.26 9.82 6.69
N GLN A 86 -12.69 10.84 7.34
CA GLN A 86 -12.18 10.74 8.71
C GLN A 86 -13.18 11.23 9.77
N PHE A 87 -14.17 12.04 9.38
CA PHE A 87 -15.14 12.62 10.30
C PHE A 87 -16.33 11.71 10.61
N TYR A 88 -16.30 10.47 10.14
CA TYR A 88 -17.35 9.46 10.42
C TYR A 88 -18.74 9.86 9.88
N VAL A 89 -18.81 10.76 8.90
CA VAL A 89 -20.07 11.17 8.26
C VAL A 89 -20.65 10.04 7.41
N ASP A 90 -19.77 9.35 6.68
CA ASP A 90 -20.08 8.10 5.99
C ASP A 90 -19.31 6.97 6.70
N GLU A 91 -20.01 6.22 7.53
CA GLU A 91 -19.44 5.12 8.32
C GLU A 91 -18.68 4.11 7.44
N LYS A 92 -19.24 3.76 6.28
CA LYS A 92 -18.61 2.81 5.34
C LYS A 92 -17.29 3.38 4.81
N ALA A 93 -17.29 4.65 4.41
CA ALA A 93 -16.09 5.30 3.89
C ALA A 93 -15.01 5.45 4.98
N TYR A 94 -15.41 5.70 6.23
CA TYR A 94 -14.49 5.78 7.37
C TYR A 94 -13.76 4.46 7.61
N TRP A 95 -14.51 3.38 7.75
CA TRP A 95 -13.96 2.04 8.02
C TRP A 95 -13.04 1.57 6.90
N GLN A 96 -13.46 1.82 5.66
CA GLN A 96 -12.68 1.50 4.50
C GLN A 96 -11.36 2.28 4.46
N SER A 97 -11.42 3.59 4.71
CA SER A 97 -10.25 4.48 4.68
C SER A 97 -9.28 4.18 5.83
N LEU A 98 -9.78 3.79 7.01
CA LEU A 98 -8.95 3.36 8.14
C LEU A 98 -8.19 2.07 7.79
N THR A 99 -8.90 1.02 7.40
CA THR A 99 -8.31 -0.29 7.07
C THR A 99 -7.30 -0.20 5.94
N ARG A 100 -7.63 0.55 4.89
CA ARG A 100 -6.75 0.75 3.74
C ARG A 100 -5.43 1.39 4.16
N LYS A 101 -5.47 2.30 5.13
CA LYS A 101 -4.36 3.15 5.54
C LYS A 101 -3.50 2.58 6.68
N CYS A 102 -3.45 1.27 6.87
CA CYS A 102 -2.58 0.66 7.89
C CYS A 102 -1.27 0.09 7.35
N ILE A 103 -1.03 0.16 6.03
CA ILE A 103 0.22 -0.30 5.40
C ILE A 103 0.97 0.85 4.71
N PRO A 104 2.09 1.30 5.30
CA PRO A 104 2.83 2.47 4.81
C PRO A 104 3.39 2.33 3.39
N CYS A 105 3.64 1.11 2.91
CA CYS A 105 4.40 0.85 1.68
C CYS A 105 3.71 1.29 0.38
N PHE A 106 2.41 1.62 0.38
CA PHE A 106 1.64 1.90 -0.85
C PHE A 106 0.69 3.09 -0.74
N GLN A 107 1.05 4.17 -0.06
CA GLN A 107 0.09 5.27 0.11
C GLN A 107 0.75 6.60 -0.14
N ILE A 108 0.43 7.27 -1.24
CA ILE A 108 0.75 8.70 -1.35
C ILE A 108 -0.46 9.51 -1.85
N MET A 109 -1.45 8.93 -2.54
CA MET A 109 -2.54 9.74 -3.10
C MET A 109 -3.88 8.98 -3.21
N ILE A 110 -4.97 9.75 -3.20
CA ILE A 110 -6.18 9.42 -3.97
C ILE A 110 -5.69 9.15 -5.40
N ALA A 111 -6.01 7.99 -6.00
CA ALA A 111 -5.48 7.48 -7.28
C ALA A 111 -4.30 6.49 -7.22
N ILE A 112 -3.94 5.92 -6.05
CA ILE A 112 -2.95 4.82 -6.06
C ILE A 112 -3.45 3.60 -6.83
N GLY A 113 -4.76 3.41 -6.94
CA GLY A 113 -5.38 2.44 -7.84
C GLY A 113 -5.01 2.64 -9.31
N CYS A 114 -4.56 3.84 -9.72
CA CYS A 114 -4.01 4.11 -11.05
C CYS A 114 -2.49 3.99 -11.08
N THR A 115 -1.79 4.60 -10.12
CA THR A 115 -0.33 4.70 -10.16
C THR A 115 0.37 3.40 -9.80
N ALA A 116 -0.17 2.63 -8.84
CA ALA A 116 0.42 1.35 -8.44
C ALA A 116 0.45 0.32 -9.59
N PRO A 117 -0.63 0.09 -10.36
CA PRO A 117 -0.55 -0.80 -11.52
C PRO A 117 0.44 -0.32 -12.58
N ILE A 118 0.53 0.99 -12.86
CA ILE A 118 1.54 1.53 -13.80
C ILE A 118 2.96 1.24 -13.28
N PHE A 119 3.20 1.50 -12.00
CA PHE A 119 4.47 1.21 -11.36
C PHE A 119 4.80 -0.28 -11.44
N PHE A 120 3.87 -1.16 -11.10
CA PHE A 120 4.07 -2.61 -11.17
C PHE A 120 4.29 -3.12 -12.60
N PHE A 121 3.60 -2.55 -13.58
CA PHE A 121 3.84 -2.81 -14.99
C PHE A 121 5.28 -2.47 -15.38
N LEU A 122 5.73 -1.24 -15.08
CA LEU A 122 7.08 -0.79 -15.39
C LEU A 122 8.11 -1.64 -14.65
N ALA A 123 7.93 -1.81 -13.35
CA ALA A 123 8.82 -2.62 -12.50
C ALA A 123 8.94 -4.05 -13.02
N TYR A 124 7.83 -4.68 -13.40
CA TYR A 124 7.85 -6.02 -13.96
C TYR A 124 8.57 -6.04 -15.31
N VAL A 125 8.23 -5.17 -16.26
CA VAL A 125 8.83 -5.16 -17.61
C VAL A 125 10.34 -4.93 -17.55
N PHE A 126 10.79 -4.01 -16.70
CA PHE A 126 12.19 -3.57 -16.65
C PHE A 126 13.07 -4.36 -15.68
N THR A 127 12.53 -5.22 -14.81
CA THR A 127 13.31 -6.03 -13.85
C THR A 127 13.52 -7.45 -14.38
N PRO A 128 14.64 -7.79 -15.04
CA PRO A 128 14.86 -9.11 -15.62
C PRO A 128 14.86 -10.20 -14.54
N ALA A 129 14.40 -11.40 -14.88
CA ALA A 129 14.32 -12.52 -13.94
C ALA A 129 15.66 -12.84 -13.26
N TYR A 130 16.79 -12.77 -13.98
CA TYR A 130 18.12 -13.03 -13.41
C TYR A 130 18.54 -12.02 -12.32
N LYS A 131 17.99 -10.78 -12.33
CA LYS A 131 18.27 -9.80 -11.28
C LYS A 131 17.57 -10.17 -9.97
N LEU A 132 16.49 -10.97 -10.04
CA LEU A 132 15.79 -11.44 -8.85
C LEU A 132 16.62 -12.45 -8.08
N THR A 133 17.38 -13.30 -8.79
CA THR A 133 18.19 -14.37 -8.19
C THR A 133 19.64 -13.97 -7.91
N THR A 134 19.96 -12.68 -7.96
CA THR A 134 21.31 -12.18 -7.69
C THR A 134 21.38 -11.65 -6.26
N PRO A 135 22.00 -12.38 -5.30
CA PRO A 135 21.92 -12.02 -3.88
C PRO A 135 22.51 -10.64 -3.57
N SER A 136 23.50 -10.18 -4.33
CA SER A 136 24.15 -8.88 -4.14
C SER A 136 23.29 -7.68 -4.54
N LEU A 137 22.24 -7.87 -5.34
CA LEU A 137 21.33 -6.80 -5.77
C LEU A 137 20.11 -6.63 -4.85
N CYS A 138 19.91 -7.55 -3.89
CA CYS A 138 18.75 -7.59 -2.99
C CYS A 138 19.07 -7.19 -1.54
N ARG A 139 20.28 -6.69 -1.22
CA ARG A 139 20.65 -6.31 0.15
C ARG A 139 20.37 -4.84 0.43
N LEU A 140 19.59 -4.58 1.48
CA LEU A 140 19.25 -3.23 1.95
C LEU A 140 20.36 -2.68 2.86
N GLY A 141 21.11 -3.56 3.51
CA GLY A 141 22.11 -3.17 4.48
C GLY A 141 21.49 -2.82 5.84
N THR A 142 22.34 -2.74 6.85
CA THR A 142 21.93 -2.79 8.26
C THR A 142 21.30 -1.50 8.75
N GLY A 143 21.90 -0.37 8.40
CA GLY A 143 21.38 0.95 8.73
C GLY A 143 19.94 1.14 8.22
N PRO A 144 19.67 0.91 6.93
CA PRO A 144 18.31 0.95 6.38
C PRO A 144 17.33 -0.01 7.05
N CYS A 145 17.73 -1.26 7.33
CA CYS A 145 16.86 -2.23 8.02
C CYS A 145 16.52 -1.83 9.45
N LYS A 146 17.42 -1.17 10.20
CA LYS A 146 17.10 -0.61 11.53
C LYS A 146 16.25 0.65 11.42
N ALA A 147 16.58 1.51 10.45
CA ALA A 147 15.92 2.79 10.24
C ALA A 147 14.46 2.63 9.82
N ILE A 148 14.13 1.63 9.00
CA ILE A 148 12.77 1.43 8.47
C ILE A 148 11.75 1.34 9.61
N TYR A 149 12.04 0.62 10.69
CA TYR A 149 11.11 0.42 11.80
C TYR A 149 10.74 1.74 12.48
N VAL A 150 11.76 2.50 12.88
CA VAL A 150 11.56 3.81 13.53
C VAL A 150 10.87 4.79 12.58
N SER A 151 11.23 4.75 11.30
CA SER A 151 10.69 5.66 10.29
C SER A 151 9.22 5.39 9.99
N LEU A 152 8.79 4.13 10.01
CA LEU A 152 7.39 3.76 9.83
C LEU A 152 6.55 4.14 11.06
N ILE A 153 7.06 3.90 12.27
CA ILE A 153 6.34 4.27 13.50
C ILE A 153 6.17 5.78 13.56
N VAL A 154 7.28 6.53 13.48
CA VAL A 154 7.27 7.98 13.70
C VAL A 154 6.67 8.71 12.50
N GLY A 155 7.08 8.35 11.29
CA GLY A 155 6.67 9.07 10.09
C GLY A 155 5.22 8.78 9.69
N TYR A 156 4.73 7.57 9.95
CA TYR A 156 3.40 7.13 9.49
C TYR A 156 2.41 6.86 10.62
N TYR A 157 2.67 5.91 11.52
CA TYR A 157 1.65 5.46 12.47
C TYR A 157 1.29 6.53 13.53
N VAL A 158 2.28 7.29 14.00
CA VAL A 158 2.09 8.36 15.00
C VAL A 158 1.13 9.44 14.53
N SER A 159 1.14 9.80 13.24
CA SER A 159 0.20 10.78 12.68
C SER A 159 -1.09 10.13 12.15
N HIS A 160 -0.98 8.89 11.65
CA HIS A 160 -2.09 8.16 11.06
C HIS A 160 -3.21 7.92 12.07
N PHE A 161 -2.92 7.29 13.21
CA PHE A 161 -3.97 6.89 14.16
C PHE A 161 -4.69 8.08 14.78
N PRO A 162 -4.02 9.16 15.23
CA PRO A 162 -4.70 10.35 15.70
C PRO A 162 -5.57 11.03 14.63
N SER A 163 -5.25 10.91 13.33
CA SER A 163 -6.12 11.42 12.26
C SER A 163 -7.50 10.74 12.19
N TYR A 164 -7.66 9.59 12.83
CA TYR A 164 -8.94 8.86 12.93
C TYR A 164 -9.51 8.85 14.34
N PHE A 165 -8.67 8.68 15.36
CA PHE A 165 -9.10 8.41 16.73
C PHE A 165 -9.08 9.63 17.66
N ASN A 166 -8.63 10.80 17.20
CA ASN A 166 -8.74 12.01 18.01
C ASN A 166 -10.21 12.30 18.34
N THR A 167 -10.49 12.69 19.58
CA THR A 167 -11.85 12.97 20.08
C THR A 167 -12.46 14.21 19.44
N SER A 168 -11.63 15.18 19.06
CA SER A 168 -12.04 16.37 18.31
C SER A 168 -11.91 16.14 16.81
N LEU A 169 -12.94 16.51 16.05
CA LEU A 169 -12.91 16.49 14.58
C LEU A 169 -11.89 17.50 14.03
N GLU A 170 -11.73 18.65 14.67
CA GLU A 170 -10.65 19.60 14.34
C GLU A 170 -9.27 18.97 14.57
N GLY A 171 -9.13 18.22 15.67
CA GLY A 171 -7.92 17.46 15.97
C GLY A 171 -7.63 16.42 14.89
N ARG A 172 -8.65 15.69 14.40
CA ARG A 172 -8.51 14.77 13.27
C ARG A 172 -8.04 15.48 12.00
N ASN A 173 -8.61 16.65 11.70
CA ASN A 173 -8.20 17.47 10.55
C ASN A 173 -6.72 17.88 10.65
N TRP A 174 -6.31 18.37 11.82
CA TRP A 174 -4.93 18.77 12.09
C TRP A 174 -3.94 17.61 11.94
N TRP A 175 -4.26 16.44 12.51
CA TRP A 175 -3.44 15.25 12.35
C TRP A 175 -3.41 14.73 10.92
N ASN A 176 -4.51 14.88 10.17
CA ASN A 176 -4.55 14.55 8.76
C ASN A 176 -3.56 15.41 7.96
N TRP A 177 -3.47 16.72 8.21
CA TRP A 177 -2.45 17.58 7.60
C TRP A 177 -1.04 17.06 7.84
N ILE A 178 -0.71 16.65 9.06
CA ILE A 178 0.61 16.05 9.35
C ILE A 178 0.81 14.75 8.57
N TRP A 179 -0.20 13.89 8.58
CA TRP A 179 -0.16 12.59 7.93
C TRP A 179 -0.02 12.69 6.41
N GLN A 180 -0.58 13.70 5.74
CA GLN A 180 -0.47 13.83 4.28
C GLN A 180 0.99 13.90 3.77
N LEU A 181 1.91 14.44 4.59
CA LEU A 181 3.34 14.51 4.28
C LEU A 181 4.15 13.32 4.81
N PHE A 182 3.50 12.27 5.30
CA PHE A 182 4.20 11.10 5.81
C PHE A 182 5.28 10.54 4.87
N PRO A 183 5.16 10.53 3.52
CA PRO A 183 6.21 9.97 2.69
C PRO A 183 7.50 10.78 2.81
N ILE A 184 7.38 12.11 2.90
CA ILE A 184 8.53 13.01 3.09
C ILE A 184 9.14 12.79 4.46
N TRP A 185 8.32 12.75 5.52
CA TRP A 185 8.80 12.55 6.88
C TRP A 185 9.44 11.18 7.06
N THR A 186 8.76 10.10 6.64
CA THR A 186 9.26 8.73 6.69
C THR A 186 10.56 8.58 5.90
N CYS A 187 10.65 9.09 4.67
CA CYS A 187 11.89 9.02 3.89
C CYS A 187 13.03 9.83 4.52
N SER A 188 12.74 11.03 5.05
CA SER A 188 13.74 11.88 5.70
C SER A 188 14.28 11.25 6.98
N ILE A 189 13.39 10.74 7.84
CA ILE A 189 13.76 10.00 9.05
C ILE A 189 14.57 8.75 8.68
N MET A 190 14.12 8.00 7.67
CA MET A 190 14.82 6.79 7.22
C MET A 190 16.22 7.12 6.72
N PHE A 191 16.37 8.17 5.91
CA PHE A 191 17.66 8.58 5.39
C PHE A 191 18.63 8.97 6.50
N VAL A 192 18.20 9.84 7.43
CA VAL A 192 19.04 10.30 8.55
C VAL A 192 19.44 9.12 9.43
N LEU A 193 18.46 8.32 9.88
CA LEU A 193 18.72 7.18 10.76
C LEU A 193 19.58 6.11 10.08
N SER A 194 19.38 5.86 8.78
CA SER A 194 20.20 4.89 8.04
C SER A 194 21.66 5.30 8.05
N LYS A 195 21.95 6.60 7.86
CA LYS A 195 23.32 7.13 7.91
C LYS A 195 23.91 7.05 9.31
N THR A 196 23.13 7.41 10.34
CA THR A 196 23.57 7.33 11.74
C THR A 196 23.90 5.89 12.14
N PHE A 197 22.99 4.94 11.86
CA PHE A 197 23.20 3.53 12.20
C PHE A 197 24.36 2.89 11.43
N THR A 198 24.51 3.23 10.15
CA THR A 198 25.65 2.74 9.35
C THR A 198 26.98 3.24 9.89
N TYR A 199 27.03 4.50 10.36
CA TYR A 199 28.24 5.06 10.95
C TYR A 199 28.57 4.42 12.30
N THR A 200 27.56 4.13 13.13
CA THR A 200 27.78 3.58 14.47
C THR A 200 28.10 2.08 14.47
N ASP A 201 27.55 1.31 13.54
CA ASP A 201 27.67 -0.15 13.59
C ASP A 201 29.04 -0.68 13.14
N GLY A 202 29.86 0.12 12.44
CA GLY A 202 31.31 -0.11 12.19
C GLY A 202 31.72 -1.39 11.45
N ALA A 203 30.85 -2.39 11.32
CA ALA A 203 31.10 -3.71 10.77
C ALA A 203 29.89 -4.20 9.94
N ALA A 204 30.17 -5.01 8.92
CA ALA A 204 29.15 -5.69 8.14
C ALA A 204 28.46 -6.74 9.02
N ILE A 205 27.16 -6.57 9.27
CA ILE A 205 26.37 -7.54 10.03
C ILE A 205 26.05 -8.77 9.16
N GLU A 206 25.98 -9.93 9.80
CA GLU A 206 25.51 -11.19 9.25
C GLU A 206 24.12 -11.07 8.60
N ILE A 207 23.94 -11.75 7.47
CA ILE A 207 22.68 -11.82 6.70
C ILE A 207 21.50 -12.21 7.58
N GLU A 208 21.74 -13.08 8.57
CA GLU A 208 20.74 -13.54 9.53
C GLU A 208 20.08 -12.39 10.31
N THR A 209 20.87 -11.39 10.72
CA THR A 209 20.35 -10.26 11.48
C THR A 209 19.54 -9.31 10.59
N GLU A 210 20.00 -9.07 9.36
CA GLU A 210 19.26 -8.27 8.35
C GLU A 210 17.87 -8.89 8.11
N ARG A 211 17.83 -10.20 7.91
CA ARG A 211 16.61 -10.99 7.76
C ARG A 211 15.69 -10.88 8.97
N ASN A 212 16.21 -11.07 10.17
CA ASN A 212 15.40 -11.02 11.40
C ASN A 212 14.84 -9.62 11.68
N LEU A 213 15.58 -8.55 11.36
CA LEU A 213 15.07 -7.18 11.43
C LEU A 213 13.93 -6.95 10.44
N LEU A 214 14.07 -7.41 9.19
CA LEU A 214 13.03 -7.28 8.17
C LEU A 214 11.76 -8.07 8.56
N ARG A 215 11.92 -9.30 9.06
CA ARG A 215 10.82 -10.13 9.61
C ARG A 215 10.11 -9.39 10.74
N GLY A 216 10.87 -8.83 11.69
CA GLY A 216 10.30 -8.07 12.80
C GLY A 216 9.50 -6.86 12.33
N ALA A 217 10.05 -6.07 11.40
CA ALA A 217 9.39 -4.88 10.86
C ALA A 217 8.11 -5.22 10.08
N MET A 218 8.19 -6.17 9.14
CA MET A 218 7.03 -6.61 8.36
C MET A 218 5.99 -7.30 9.23
N GLY A 219 6.43 -8.10 10.21
CA GLY A 219 5.56 -8.75 11.20
C GLY A 219 4.79 -7.73 12.03
N ALA A 220 5.46 -6.70 12.55
CA ALA A 220 4.80 -5.63 13.31
C ALA A 220 3.76 -4.88 12.46
N CYS A 221 4.11 -4.49 11.23
CA CYS A 221 3.16 -3.83 10.32
C CYS A 221 1.97 -4.74 9.98
N SER A 222 2.23 -6.03 9.78
CA SER A 222 1.22 -7.06 9.50
C SER A 222 0.24 -7.24 10.68
N LEU A 223 0.75 -7.23 11.92
CA LEU A 223 -0.04 -7.31 13.13
C LEU A 223 -0.92 -6.07 13.33
N ILE A 224 -0.36 -4.88 13.12
CA ILE A 224 -1.13 -3.62 13.18
C ILE A 224 -2.25 -3.65 12.15
N SER A 225 -1.93 -3.97 10.88
CA SER A 225 -2.94 -4.06 9.82
C SER A 225 -4.01 -5.12 10.11
N MET A 226 -3.65 -6.26 10.71
CA MET A 226 -4.58 -7.33 11.04
C MET A 226 -5.51 -6.90 12.19
N GLY A 227 -4.94 -6.24 13.20
CA GLY A 227 -5.70 -5.67 14.30
C GLY A 227 -6.71 -4.64 13.81
N THR A 228 -6.32 -3.75 12.89
CA THR A 228 -7.25 -2.79 12.29
C THR A 228 -8.32 -3.45 11.42
N TRP A 229 -7.97 -4.51 10.67
CA TRP A 229 -8.94 -5.30 9.91
C TRP A 229 -10.01 -5.90 10.84
N TRP A 230 -9.60 -6.62 11.87
CA TRP A 230 -10.53 -7.22 12.82
C TRP A 230 -11.34 -6.19 13.59
N TYR A 231 -10.71 -5.09 14.02
CA TYR A 231 -11.42 -3.99 14.65
C TYR A 231 -12.50 -3.40 13.73
N THR A 232 -12.19 -3.26 12.44
CA THR A 232 -13.16 -2.78 11.45
C THR A 232 -14.31 -3.76 11.28
N VAL A 233 -14.01 -5.05 11.06
CA VAL A 233 -15.01 -6.10 10.89
C VAL A 233 -15.90 -6.26 12.13
N SER A 234 -15.35 -6.10 13.33
CA SER A 234 -16.12 -6.23 14.58
C SER A 234 -16.97 -5.02 14.92
N THR A 235 -16.64 -3.83 14.39
CA THR A 235 -17.26 -2.56 14.79
C THR A 235 -18.23 -2.02 13.74
N THR A 236 -18.02 -2.34 12.47
CA THR A 236 -18.91 -1.90 11.40
C THR A 236 -20.29 -2.58 11.51
N ASN A 237 -21.36 -1.80 11.33
CA ASN A 237 -22.72 -2.35 11.30
C ASN A 237 -23.10 -2.93 9.93
N ASP A 238 -22.31 -2.64 8.89
CA ASP A 238 -22.58 -3.03 7.52
C ASP A 238 -21.83 -4.30 7.11
N SER A 239 -22.24 -4.90 6.00
CA SER A 239 -21.50 -6.04 5.45
C SER A 239 -20.12 -5.61 4.94
N VAL A 240 -19.10 -6.45 5.13
CA VAL A 240 -17.73 -6.22 4.60
C VAL A 240 -17.76 -5.96 3.08
N PHE A 241 -18.67 -6.60 2.36
CA PHE A 241 -18.86 -6.38 0.93
C PHE A 241 -19.35 -4.97 0.61
N GLU A 242 -20.29 -4.42 1.38
CA GLU A 242 -20.75 -3.04 1.19
C GLU A 242 -19.68 -1.99 1.50
N VAL A 243 -18.78 -2.29 2.44
CA VAL A 243 -17.68 -1.40 2.83
C VAL A 243 -16.56 -1.42 1.78
N PHE A 244 -16.17 -2.60 1.28
CA PHE A 244 -14.96 -2.73 0.45
C PHE A 244 -15.21 -2.97 -1.05
N VAL A 245 -16.42 -3.39 -1.47
CA VAL A 245 -16.74 -3.68 -2.87
C VAL A 245 -17.58 -2.56 -3.49
N PRO A 246 -17.16 -2.00 -4.65
CA PRO A 246 -17.87 -0.92 -5.31
C PRO A 246 -19.24 -1.39 -5.80
N GLN A 247 -20.28 -0.71 -5.31
CA GLN A 247 -21.68 -0.99 -5.68
C GLN A 247 -22.04 -0.35 -7.04
N TYR A 248 -21.36 0.75 -7.37
CA TYR A 248 -21.62 1.54 -8.57
C TYR A 248 -20.65 1.17 -9.69
N LEU A 249 -20.76 -0.07 -10.19
CA LEU A 249 -19.91 -0.52 -11.31
C LEU A 249 -20.30 0.16 -12.62
N VAL A 250 -21.59 0.35 -12.90
CA VAL A 250 -22.10 0.83 -14.20
C VAL A 250 -22.63 2.27 -14.13
N ASN A 251 -23.30 2.64 -13.05
CA ASN A 251 -23.93 3.95 -12.90
C ASN A 251 -23.03 4.90 -12.10
N PHE A 252 -23.14 6.21 -12.36
CA PHE A 252 -22.45 7.22 -11.53
C PHE A 252 -23.37 7.68 -10.40
N PRO A 253 -22.89 7.63 -9.14
CA PRO A 253 -23.65 8.15 -8.01
C PRO A 253 -23.78 9.66 -8.14
N ARG A 254 -24.95 10.20 -7.74
CA ARG A 254 -25.21 11.65 -7.73
C ARG A 254 -24.80 12.30 -6.41
N ASP A 255 -24.85 11.53 -5.32
CA ASP A 255 -24.44 11.99 -4.01
C ASP A 255 -22.90 12.05 -3.92
N PRO A 256 -22.29 13.20 -3.55
CA PRO A 256 -20.84 13.37 -3.48
C PRO A 256 -20.15 12.40 -2.52
N SER A 257 -20.75 12.13 -1.36
CA SER A 257 -20.18 11.23 -0.35
C SER A 257 -20.17 9.79 -0.85
N VAL A 258 -21.27 9.35 -1.46
CA VAL A 258 -21.36 8.04 -2.13
C VAL A 258 -20.37 7.93 -3.29
N GLY A 259 -20.20 9.01 -4.07
CA GLY A 259 -19.18 9.11 -5.12
C GLY A 259 -17.79 8.91 -4.59
N LEU A 260 -17.41 9.66 -3.56
CA LEU A 260 -16.08 9.58 -2.95
C LEU A 260 -15.81 8.20 -2.36
N ARG A 261 -16.77 7.63 -1.63
CA ARG A 261 -16.68 6.24 -1.12
C ARG A 261 -16.45 5.25 -2.25
N THR A 262 -17.22 5.35 -3.33
CA THR A 262 -17.10 4.45 -4.48
C THR A 262 -15.70 4.56 -5.12
N VAL A 263 -15.18 5.78 -5.30
CA VAL A 263 -13.82 5.99 -5.83
C VAL A 263 -12.77 5.27 -4.97
N ILE A 264 -12.92 5.31 -3.66
CA ILE A 264 -12.00 4.65 -2.72
C ILE A 264 -12.13 3.13 -2.79
N GLN A 265 -13.34 2.59 -3.03
CA GLN A 265 -13.58 1.15 -3.28
C GLN A 265 -12.88 0.67 -4.53
N PHE A 266 -13.00 1.40 -5.64
CA PHE A 266 -12.23 1.11 -6.84
C PHE A 266 -10.74 1.16 -6.58
N ASP A 267 -10.28 2.22 -5.92
CA ASP A 267 -8.87 2.41 -5.66
C ASP A 267 -8.29 1.28 -4.78
N TYR A 268 -9.02 0.87 -3.73
CA TYR A 268 -8.68 -0.26 -2.88
C TYR A 268 -8.53 -1.56 -3.68
N ILE A 269 -9.55 -1.93 -4.46
CA ILE A 269 -9.52 -3.16 -5.25
C ILE A 269 -8.40 -3.12 -6.29
N CYS A 270 -8.26 -2.02 -7.03
CA CYS A 270 -7.25 -1.90 -8.08
C CYS A 270 -5.83 -1.97 -7.49
N CYS A 271 -5.58 -1.28 -6.38
CA CYS A 271 -4.28 -1.29 -5.72
C CYS A 271 -3.90 -2.68 -5.20
N TYR A 272 -4.77 -3.32 -4.41
CA TYR A 272 -4.47 -4.64 -3.84
C TYR A 272 -4.40 -5.71 -4.92
N THR A 273 -5.30 -5.70 -5.90
CA THR A 273 -5.27 -6.65 -7.02
C THR A 273 -3.97 -6.50 -7.81
N ALA A 274 -3.54 -5.27 -8.10
CA ALA A 274 -2.27 -5.03 -8.78
C ALA A 274 -1.08 -5.51 -7.92
N GLY A 275 -1.09 -5.28 -6.61
CA GLY A 275 -0.07 -5.79 -5.70
C GLY A 275 0.01 -7.33 -5.70
N TYR A 276 -1.14 -8.01 -5.59
CA TYR A 276 -1.19 -9.47 -5.62
C TYR A 276 -0.78 -10.05 -6.96
N LEU A 277 -1.19 -9.43 -8.08
CA LEU A 277 -0.74 -9.82 -9.41
C LEU A 277 0.77 -9.65 -9.57
N TRP A 278 1.33 -8.57 -9.04
CA TRP A 278 2.76 -8.33 -9.04
C TRP A 278 3.51 -9.42 -8.25
N LEU A 279 3.07 -9.74 -7.03
CA LEU A 279 3.64 -10.84 -6.26
C LEU A 279 3.51 -12.19 -6.98
N ALA A 280 2.33 -12.48 -7.57
CA ALA A 280 2.11 -13.69 -8.35
C ALA A 280 3.09 -13.79 -9.53
N TYR A 281 3.40 -12.69 -10.21
CA TYR A 281 4.37 -12.72 -11.30
C TYR A 281 5.80 -12.97 -10.82
N HIS A 282 6.18 -12.43 -9.66
CA HIS A 282 7.46 -12.75 -9.03
C HIS A 282 7.55 -14.22 -8.62
N PHE A 283 6.52 -14.77 -7.99
CA PHE A 283 6.47 -16.19 -7.65
C PHE A 283 6.53 -17.08 -8.89
N ARG A 284 5.91 -16.67 -9.99
CA ARG A 284 6.01 -17.38 -11.27
C ARG A 284 7.41 -17.32 -11.88
N ASP A 285 8.10 -16.20 -11.72
CA ASP A 285 9.48 -16.08 -12.17
C ASP A 285 10.41 -16.94 -11.28
N LEU A 286 10.15 -17.05 -9.97
CA LEU A 286 10.86 -17.98 -9.08
C LEU A 286 10.62 -19.46 -9.44
N GLU A 287 9.37 -19.81 -9.76
CA GLU A 287 9.02 -21.17 -10.19
C GLU A 287 9.75 -21.56 -11.48
N LYS A 288 9.84 -20.66 -12.47
CA LYS A 288 10.59 -20.92 -13.72
C LYS A 288 12.09 -21.13 -13.51
N VAL A 289 12.66 -20.52 -12.47
CA VAL A 289 14.08 -20.69 -12.12
C VAL A 289 14.29 -21.91 -11.21
N GLY A 290 13.21 -22.60 -10.82
CA GLY A 290 13.27 -23.82 -10.01
C GLY A 290 13.42 -23.57 -8.51
N VAL A 291 13.21 -22.33 -8.03
CA VAL A 291 13.31 -21.99 -6.60
C VAL A 291 12.12 -22.54 -5.81
N CYS A 292 10.94 -22.65 -6.44
CA CYS A 292 9.74 -23.19 -5.80
C CYS A 292 8.80 -23.86 -6.82
N SER A 293 7.83 -24.63 -6.33
CA SER A 293 6.76 -25.23 -7.14
C SER A 293 5.41 -24.82 -6.55
N ILE A 294 4.56 -24.17 -7.36
CA ILE A 294 3.32 -23.57 -6.86
C ILE A 294 2.10 -24.17 -7.55
N SER A 295 1.21 -24.76 -6.75
CA SER A 295 -0.13 -25.08 -7.22
C SER A 295 -0.96 -23.80 -7.32
N TRP A 296 -1.02 -23.21 -8.52
CA TRP A 296 -1.68 -21.91 -8.77
C TRP A 296 -3.15 -21.86 -8.35
N ALA A 297 -3.90 -22.95 -8.54
CA ALA A 297 -5.30 -23.03 -8.10
C ALA A 297 -5.41 -22.97 -6.56
N ARG A 298 -4.56 -23.74 -5.86
CA ARG A 298 -4.51 -23.73 -4.40
C ARG A 298 -4.06 -22.36 -3.88
N ALA A 299 -3.04 -21.77 -4.51
CA ALA A 299 -2.54 -20.45 -4.14
C ALA A 299 -3.64 -19.40 -4.26
N ALA A 300 -4.39 -19.37 -5.37
CA ALA A 300 -5.51 -18.44 -5.57
C ALA A 300 -6.59 -18.60 -4.49
N VAL A 301 -7.02 -19.83 -4.20
CA VAL A 301 -8.03 -20.10 -3.16
C VAL A 301 -7.53 -19.66 -1.78
N VAL A 302 -6.30 -20.02 -1.42
CA VAL A 302 -5.70 -19.65 -0.13
C VAL A 302 -5.56 -18.13 0.00
N THR A 303 -5.13 -17.43 -1.06
CA THR A 303 -5.00 -15.97 -1.04
C THR A 303 -6.36 -15.30 -0.83
N VAL A 304 -7.42 -15.78 -1.48
CA VAL A 304 -8.78 -15.23 -1.29
C VAL A 304 -9.25 -15.47 0.14
N VAL A 305 -9.19 -16.72 0.63
CA VAL A 305 -9.64 -17.07 1.98
C VAL A 305 -8.87 -16.30 3.05
N LEU A 306 -7.54 -16.28 2.97
CA LEU A 306 -6.71 -15.55 3.94
C LEU A 306 -6.95 -14.04 3.87
N SER A 307 -7.20 -13.48 2.68
CA SER A 307 -7.52 -12.04 2.55
C SER A 307 -8.77 -11.67 3.35
N PHE A 308 -9.79 -12.55 3.41
CA PHE A 308 -10.97 -12.32 4.25
C PHE A 308 -10.67 -12.52 5.75
N VAL A 309 -9.82 -13.48 6.11
CA VAL A 309 -9.53 -13.79 7.52
C VAL A 309 -8.63 -12.75 8.15
N VAL A 310 -7.47 -12.45 7.56
CA VAL A 310 -6.46 -11.55 8.15
C VAL A 310 -6.49 -10.14 7.55
N GLY A 311 -7.25 -9.93 6.48
CA GLY A 311 -7.29 -8.69 5.73
C GLY A 311 -6.28 -8.68 4.58
N PRO A 312 -6.62 -8.09 3.42
CA PRO A 312 -5.70 -8.02 2.29
C PRO A 312 -4.53 -7.07 2.55
N GLY A 313 -4.65 -6.18 3.53
CA GLY A 313 -3.53 -5.44 4.07
C GLY A 313 -2.46 -6.41 4.54
N THR A 314 -2.75 -7.20 5.56
CA THR A 314 -1.80 -8.11 6.22
C THR A 314 -1.24 -9.20 5.31
N LEU A 315 -2.04 -9.73 4.39
CA LEU A 315 -1.58 -10.82 3.54
C LEU A 315 -0.50 -10.38 2.54
N PHE A 316 -0.56 -9.14 2.03
CA PHE A 316 0.44 -8.64 1.09
C PHE A 316 1.89 -8.66 1.63
N PRO A 317 2.23 -8.03 2.78
CA PRO A 317 3.58 -8.05 3.34
C PRO A 317 4.01 -9.45 3.77
N ILE A 318 3.10 -10.33 4.19
CA ILE A 318 3.42 -11.74 4.48
C ILE A 318 3.87 -12.46 3.20
N LEU A 319 3.13 -12.33 2.11
CA LEU A 319 3.49 -12.94 0.83
C LEU A 319 4.77 -12.32 0.24
N TRP A 320 4.96 -11.01 0.42
CA TRP A 320 6.20 -10.33 0.04
C TRP A 320 7.39 -10.85 0.85
N LEU A 321 7.26 -10.98 2.17
CA LEU A 321 8.30 -11.53 3.04
C LEU A 321 8.62 -12.98 2.67
N LEU A 322 7.60 -13.81 2.41
CA LEU A 322 7.80 -15.18 1.92
C LEU A 322 8.64 -15.21 0.62
N ARG A 323 8.36 -14.29 -0.31
CA ARG A 323 9.16 -14.15 -1.54
C ARG A 323 10.61 -13.80 -1.21
N GLU A 324 10.86 -12.83 -0.32
CA GLU A 324 12.22 -12.46 0.09
C GLU A 324 12.95 -13.62 0.77
N GLU A 325 12.27 -14.42 1.59
CA GLU A 325 12.82 -15.62 2.23
C GLU A 325 13.26 -16.68 1.21
N LEU A 326 12.44 -16.93 0.18
CA LEU A 326 12.80 -17.86 -0.90
C LEU A 326 14.01 -17.37 -1.71
N LEU A 327 14.17 -16.07 -1.86
CA LEU A 327 15.33 -15.47 -2.54
C LEU A 327 16.63 -15.58 -1.73
N MET A 328 16.51 -15.69 -0.41
CA MET A 328 17.64 -15.82 0.52
C MET A 328 17.97 -17.27 0.89
N ALA A 329 17.11 -18.23 0.53
CA ALA A 329 17.36 -19.65 0.80
C ALA A 329 18.61 -20.13 0.03
N PRO A 330 19.54 -20.86 0.69
CA PRO A 330 20.66 -21.49 0.00
C PRO A 330 20.15 -22.46 -1.07
N ASN A 331 20.73 -22.43 -2.27
CA ASN A 331 20.41 -23.35 -3.38
C ASN A 331 20.91 -24.80 -3.13
N ASP A 332 20.90 -25.29 -1.90
CA ASP A 332 21.48 -26.60 -1.52
C ASP A 332 20.45 -27.75 -1.54
N GLU A 333 19.18 -27.47 -1.87
CA GLU A 333 18.12 -28.49 -1.96
C GLU A 333 17.50 -28.64 -3.36
N VAL A 334 18.28 -28.43 -4.42
CA VAL A 334 17.90 -29.02 -5.72
C VAL A 334 18.21 -30.51 -5.63
N LYS A 335 17.20 -31.28 -5.21
CA LYS A 335 17.20 -32.74 -5.25
C LYS A 335 17.77 -33.21 -6.59
N GLU A 336 18.89 -33.92 -6.54
CA GLU A 336 19.19 -34.95 -7.53
C GLU A 336 17.95 -35.85 -7.57
N SER A 337 17.14 -35.68 -8.62
CA SER A 337 16.22 -36.73 -9.02
C SER A 337 17.10 -37.84 -9.58
N ASP A 338 17.38 -38.84 -8.74
CA ASP A 338 17.97 -40.11 -9.15
C ASP A 338 17.21 -40.67 -10.38
N ASP A 339 18.01 -41.21 -11.31
CA ASP A 339 17.64 -41.85 -12.58
C ASP A 339 16.61 -42.98 -12.46
#